data_AF-A0A099ZVN4-F1
#
_entry.id   AF-A0A099ZVN4-F1
#
_cell.length_a   1.000
_cell.length_b   1.000
_cell.length_c   1.000
_cell.angle_alpha   90.00
_cell.angle_beta   90.00
_cell.angle_gamma   90.00
#
_symmetry.space_group_name_H-M   'P 1'
#
loop_
_entity.id
_entity.type
_entity.pdbx_description
1 polymer ?
#
loop_
_entity_poly.entity_id
_entity_poly.type
_entity_poly.pdbx_seq_one_letter_code
_entity_poly.pdbx_strand_id
1 'polypeptide(L)' 'GWSPDPRDKQPWLQIDLMQKHRINAVATQGTFNTYDWLTRYIVLFGDHPTSWKPFFQQGSNW' A
#
# COMPACT_ATOMS: atom_id res chain seq x y z
N GLY A 1 0.12 5.37 -14.09
CA GLY A 1 0.18 4.98 -12.67
C GLY A 1 1.02 3.72 -12.53
N TRP A 2 1.04 3.12 -11.35
CA TRP A 2 1.53 1.75 -11.16
C TRP A 2 0.41 0.77 -11.54
N SER A 3 0.79 -0.35 -12.18
CA SER A 3 -0.11 -1.48 -12.47
C SER A 3 0.68 -2.78 -12.27
N PRO A 4 0.14 -3.76 -11.53
CA PRO A 4 0.81 -5.03 -11.32
C PRO A 4 0.80 -5.92 -12.58
N ASP A 5 1.65 -6.95 -12.58
CA ASP A 5 1.56 -8.04 -13.57
C ASP A 5 0.20 -8.74 -13.39
N PRO A 6 -0.60 -8.95 -14.45
CA PRO A 6 -1.89 -9.65 -14.37
C PRO A 6 -1.83 -11.07 -13.79
N ARG A 7 -0.63 -11.68 -13.72
CA ARG A 7 -0.41 -13.03 -13.18
C ARG A 7 -0.01 -13.00 -11.70
N ASP A 8 0.35 -11.85 -11.15
CA ASP A 8 0.66 -11.71 -9.74
C ASP A 8 -0.63 -11.74 -8.91
N LYS A 9 -0.76 -12.77 -8.07
CA LYS A 9 -1.93 -12.95 -7.21
C LYS A 9 -1.87 -12.12 -5.93
N GLN A 10 -0.70 -11.60 -5.58
CA GLN A 10 -0.45 -10.86 -4.35
C GLN A 10 0.45 -9.64 -4.62
N PRO A 11 0.04 -8.74 -5.53
CA PRO A 11 0.89 -7.63 -5.93
C PRO A 11 1.02 -6.60 -4.81
N TRP A 12 2.21 -6.03 -4.70
CA TRP A 12 2.53 -4.96 -3.75
C TRP A 12 3.39 -3.89 -4.40
N LEU A 13 3.30 -2.69 -3.83
CA LEU A 13 4.15 -1.55 -4.14
C LEU A 13 4.91 -1.17 -2.86
N GLN A 14 6.23 -1.28 -2.89
CA GLN A 14 7.08 -0.87 -1.78
C GLN A 14 7.62 0.52 -2.04
N ILE A 15 7.62 1.33 -0.98
CA ILE A 15 8.24 2.65 -0.96
C ILE A 15 9.32 2.61 0.13
N ASP A 16 10.57 2.81 -0.26
CA ASP A 16 11.67 3.03 0.68
C ASP A 16 11.78 4.54 0.97
N LEU A 17 11.64 4.91 2.24
CA LEU A 17 11.73 6.30 2.69
C LEU A 17 13.16 6.73 3.03
N MET A 18 14.14 5.83 2.89
CA MET A 18 15.58 5.99 3.21
C MET A 18 15.88 6.25 4.70
N GLN A 19 15.00 6.94 5.42
CA GLN A 19 15.10 7.26 6.84
C GLN A 19 13.75 7.05 7.52
N LYS A 20 13.78 6.91 8.85
CA LYS A 20 12.56 6.70 9.65
C LYS A 20 11.67 7.94 9.61
N HIS A 21 10.42 7.77 9.19
CA HIS A 21 9.45 8.86 9.07
C HIS A 21 8.14 8.50 9.79
N ARG A 22 7.44 9.53 10.28
CA ARG A 22 6.08 9.38 10.79
C ARG A 22 5.09 9.53 9.63
N ILE A 23 4.41 8.43 9.29
CA ILE A 23 3.36 8.41 8.27
C ILE A 23 2.01 8.61 8.96
N ASN A 24 1.27 9.65 8.59
CA ASN A 24 -0.04 9.96 9.19
C ASN A 24 -1.22 9.51 8.32
N ALA A 25 -1.05 9.45 7.01
CA ALA A 25 -2.10 9.10 6.06
C ALA A 25 -1.51 8.55 4.76
N VAL A 26 -2.34 7.82 4.02
CA VAL A 26 -2.05 7.34 2.66
C VAL A 26 -3.18 7.83 1.75
N ALA A 27 -2.82 8.49 0.65
CA ALA A 27 -3.76 8.86 -0.40
C ALA A 27 -3.54 7.97 -1.62
N THR A 28 -4.61 7.40 -2.16
CA THR A 28 -4.56 6.54 -3.35
C THR A 28 -5.24 7.22 -4.53
N GLN A 29 -4.68 7.06 -5.72
CA GLN A 29 -5.29 7.53 -6.96
C GLN A 29 -5.29 6.41 -8.01
N GLY A 30 -6.41 6.26 -8.70
CA GLY A 30 -6.52 5.37 -9.86
C GLY A 30 -5.90 5.98 -11.13
N THR A 31 -6.10 5.32 -12.27
CA THR A 31 -5.66 5.85 -13.56
C THR A 31 -6.74 6.72 -14.21
N PHE A 32 -6.34 7.88 -14.73
CA PHE A 32 -7.27 8.81 -15.37
C PHE A 32 -7.92 8.17 -16.60
N ASN A 33 -9.23 8.40 -16.77
CA ASN A 33 -10.03 7.91 -17.89
C ASN A 33 -10.04 6.37 -18.04
N THR A 34 -9.86 5.64 -16.93
CA THR A 34 -10.03 4.18 -16.86
C THR A 34 -10.87 3.79 -15.64
N TYR A 35 -11.23 2.50 -15.54
CA TYR A 35 -11.89 1.93 -14.36
C TYR A 35 -10.89 1.36 -13.34
N ASP A 36 -9.60 1.65 -13.52
CA ASP A 36 -8.53 1.07 -12.70
C ASP A 36 -8.32 1.92 -11.45
N TRP A 37 -9.11 1.61 -10.41
CA TRP A 37 -8.93 2.12 -9.06
C TRP A 37 -8.97 0.99 -8.05
N LEU A 38 -8.25 1.17 -6.95
CA LEU A 38 -8.25 0.22 -5.86
C LEU A 38 -9.39 0.53 -4.90
N THR A 39 -10.12 -0.49 -4.45
CA THR A 39 -11.19 -0.34 -3.46
C THR A 39 -10.76 -0.73 -2.05
N ARG A 40 -9.73 -1.56 -1.90
CA ARG A 40 -9.22 -2.05 -0.61
C ARG A 40 -7.72 -2.32 -0.69
N TYR A 41 -7.01 -2.05 0.41
CA TYR A 41 -5.58 -2.37 0.56
C TYR A 41 -5.25 -2.70 2.02
N ILE A 42 -4.09 -3.33 2.20
CA ILE A 42 -3.43 -3.49 3.49
C ILE A 42 -2.11 -2.73 3.42
N VAL A 43 -1.79 -1.97 4.48
CA VAL A 43 -0.47 -1.35 4.61
C VAL A 43 0.39 -2.24 5.49
N LEU A 44 1.56 -2.63 4.97
CA LEU A 44 2.63 -3.21 5.77
C LEU A 44 3.69 -2.13 5.99
N PHE A 45 4.25 -2.07 7.20
CA PHE A 45 5.35 -1.17 7.53
C PHE A 45 6.45 -1.91 8.29
N GLY A 46 7.69 -1.43 8.15
CA GLY A 46 8.87 -2.03 8.76
C GLY A 46 10.10 -1.18 8.52
N ASP A 47 11.05 -1.24 9.46
CA ASP A 47 12.35 -0.56 9.34
C ASP A 47 13.40 -1.49 8.67
N HIS A 48 13.03 -2.74 8.35
CA HIS A 48 13.91 -3.74 7.73
C HIS A 48 13.17 -4.48 6.60
N PRO A 49 13.85 -4.85 5.49
CA PRO A 49 13.22 -5.51 4.34
C PRO A 49 12.53 -6.84 4.64
N THR A 50 12.85 -7.46 5.77
CA THR A 50 12.33 -8.78 6.19
C THR A 50 11.36 -8.70 7.38
N SER A 51 11.14 -7.52 7.96
CA SER A 51 10.33 -7.36 9.17
C SER A 51 9.15 -6.43 8.92
N TRP A 52 8.11 -7.01 8.32
CA TRP A 52 6.87 -6.30 7.98
C TRP A 52 5.79 -6.54 9.03
N LYS A 53 5.10 -5.47 9.40
CA LYS A 53 3.96 -5.52 10.32
C LYS A 53 2.73 -4.92 9.64
N PRO A 54 1.56 -5.58 9.70
CA PRO A 54 0.32 -4.99 9.20
C PRO A 54 -0.11 -3.81 10.05
N PHE A 55 -0.53 -2.74 9.39
CA PHE A 55 -1.24 -1.64 10.01
C PHE A 55 -2.71 -2.03 10.21
N PHE A 56 -3.16 -2.00 11.46
CA PHE A 56 -4.57 -2.15 11.81
C PHE A 56 -5.09 -0.80 12.26
N GLN A 57 -6.05 -0.25 11.52
CA GLN A 57 -6.76 0.95 11.95
C GLN A 57 -7.52 0.62 13.25
N GLN A 58 -7.26 1.36 14.32
CA GLN A 58 -8.06 1.26 15.54
C GLN A 58 -9.43 1.90 15.28
N GLY A 59 -10.45 1.06 15.13
CA GLY A 59 -11.82 1.47 14.78
C GLY A 59 -12.16 1.15 13.32
N SER A 60 -12.89 0.02 13.17
CA SER A 60 -13.48 -0.60 11.97
C SER A 60 -12.70 -0.55 10.65
N ASN A 61 -12.29 -1.74 10.18
CA ASN A 61 -12.03 -2.05 8.78
C ASN A 61 -13.25 -2.81 8.17
N TRP A 62 -14.45 -2.35 8.50
CA TRP A 62 -15.73 -2.84 7.97
C TRP A 62 -16.68 -1.67 7.75
#